data_AF-A0A963QCA3-F1
#
_entry.id   AF-A0A963QCA3-F1
#
_cell.length_a   1.000
_cell.length_b   1.000
_cell.length_c   1.000
_cell.angle_alpha   90.00
_cell.angle_beta   90.00
_cell.angle_gamma   90.00
#
_symmetry.space_group_name_H-M   'P 1'
#
loop_
_entity.id
_entity.type
_entity.pdbx_description
1 polymer ?
#
loop_
_entity_poly.entity_id
_entity_poly.type
_entity_poly.pdbx_seq_one_letter_code
_entity_poly.pdbx_strand_id
1 'polypeptide(L)'
;AFGLAKSARAMVLVPCCQAELARLLNAGKALSLRRTPLAELWRHPLHTREVGSQLSNVLRCLYLEAWGYQVTVTELVGWEHSMKNELIIARHTGQMRRSAAMRMRELLAQFGLESLLQGRYRLPAQEPSHMLASAGATGSTIPMDA
;
A
#
# COMPACT_ATOMS: atom_id res chain seq x y z
N ALA A 1 6.85 -2.02 10.38
CA ALA A 1 6.07 -3.20 9.95
C ALA A 1 6.97 -4.44 9.93
N PHE A 2 6.62 -5.50 10.67
CA PHE A 2 7.49 -6.67 10.90
C PHE A 2 7.80 -7.47 9.62
N GLY A 3 6.78 -7.83 8.83
CA GLY A 3 6.96 -8.66 7.63
C GLY A 3 7.86 -8.02 6.57
N LEU A 4 7.76 -6.71 6.38
CA LEU A 4 8.67 -5.94 5.51
C LEU A 4 10.09 -5.89 6.07
N ALA A 5 10.25 -5.65 7.38
CA ALA A 5 11.57 -5.59 8.03
C ALA A 5 12.31 -6.93 8.00
N LYS A 6 11.59 -8.04 7.81
CA LYS A 6 12.14 -9.39 7.65
C LYS A 6 12.19 -9.85 6.19
N SER A 7 11.82 -8.99 5.23
CA SER A 7 11.72 -9.35 3.81
C SER A 7 10.99 -10.69 3.60
N ALA A 8 9.87 -10.87 4.31
CA ALA A 8 9.13 -12.13 4.33
C ALA A 8 8.78 -12.55 2.90
N ARG A 9 9.06 -13.81 2.54
CA ARG A 9 8.80 -14.35 1.18
C ARG A 9 7.31 -14.28 0.82
N ALA A 10 6.45 -14.51 1.79
CA ALA A 10 5.00 -14.41 1.65
C ALA A 10 4.37 -13.80 2.91
N MET A 11 3.28 -13.08 2.74
CA MET A 11 2.42 -12.57 3.79
C MET A 11 0.96 -12.84 3.41
N VAL A 12 0.17 -13.28 4.38
CA VAL A 12 -1.29 -13.37 4.28
C VAL A 12 -1.84 -12.50 5.38
N LEU A 13 -2.52 -11.43 4.98
CA LEU A 13 -3.05 -10.43 5.90
C LEU A 13 -4.56 -10.49 5.83
N VAL A 14 -5.19 -10.72 6.98
CA VAL A 14 -6.62 -10.49 7.14
C VAL A 14 -6.78 -9.01 7.47
N PRO A 15 -7.24 -8.16 6.54
CA PRO A 15 -7.60 -6.80 6.86
C PRO A 15 -8.71 -6.77 7.92
N CYS A 16 -8.41 -6.16 9.06
CA CYS A 16 -9.38 -5.92 10.12
C CYS A 16 -9.88 -4.47 10.07
N CYS A 17 -11.06 -4.21 10.66
CA CYS A 17 -11.65 -2.88 10.73
C CYS A 17 -10.75 -1.94 11.56
N GLN A 18 -9.87 -1.18 10.91
CA GLN A 18 -8.97 -0.25 11.58
C GLN A 18 -9.69 1.08 11.84
N ALA A 19 -9.94 1.37 13.12
CA ALA A 19 -10.58 2.62 13.55
C ALA A 19 -9.72 3.88 13.29
N GLU A 20 -8.41 3.72 13.09
CA GLU A 20 -7.49 4.85 12.91
C GLU A 20 -7.87 5.74 11.72
N LEU A 21 -8.05 5.17 10.53
CA LEU A 21 -8.37 5.94 9.34
C LEU A 21 -9.78 6.51 9.41
N ALA A 22 -10.73 5.76 9.96
CA ALA A 22 -12.08 6.30 10.22
C ALA A 22 -12.02 7.52 11.16
N ARG A 23 -11.20 7.48 12.21
CA ARG A 23 -11.01 8.61 13.13
C ARG A 23 -10.37 9.81 12.43
N LEU A 24 -9.35 9.59 11.60
CA LEU A 24 -8.69 10.67 10.87
C LEU A 24 -9.63 11.32 9.83
N LEU A 25 -10.38 10.50 9.08
CA LEU A 25 -11.39 10.98 8.14
C LEU A 25 -12.48 11.79 8.85
N ASN A 26 -12.94 11.34 10.03
CA ASN A 26 -13.93 12.07 10.81
C ASN A 26 -13.38 13.40 11.33
N ALA A 27 -12.11 13.45 11.77
CA ALA A 27 -11.47 14.67 12.25
C ALA A 27 -11.32 15.73 11.14
N GLY A 28 -10.97 15.30 9.91
CA GLY A 28 -10.86 16.18 8.75
C GLY A 28 -12.18 16.45 8.01
N LYS A 29 -13.29 15.84 8.43
CA LYS A 29 -14.53 15.75 7.65
C LYS A 29 -15.09 17.10 7.20
N ALA A 30 -15.15 18.08 8.11
CA ALA A 30 -15.71 19.40 7.80
C ALA A 30 -14.91 20.13 6.71
N LEU A 31 -13.58 19.99 6.72
CA LEU A 31 -12.71 20.54 5.69
C LEU A 31 -12.84 19.77 4.37
N SER A 32 -12.89 18.44 4.43
CA SER A 32 -13.03 17.58 3.25
C SER A 32 -14.35 17.79 2.52
N LEU A 33 -15.47 17.95 3.23
CA LEU A 33 -16.79 18.22 2.64
C LEU A 33 -16.85 19.54 1.85
N ARG A 34 -16.01 20.53 2.21
CA ARG A 34 -15.89 21.79 1.46
C ARG A 34 -14.94 21.68 0.27
N ARG A 35 -13.97 20.76 0.34
CA ARG A 35 -12.88 20.63 -0.64
C ARG A 35 -13.22 19.71 -1.81
N THR A 36 -14.06 18.68 -1.61
CA THR A 36 -14.35 17.69 -2.64
C THR A 36 -15.72 17.02 -2.46
N PRO A 37 -16.49 16.81 -3.54
CA PRO A 37 -17.73 16.03 -3.50
C PRO A 37 -17.50 14.56 -3.12
N LEU A 38 -16.28 14.03 -3.23
CA LEU A 38 -15.96 12.66 -2.78
C LEU A 38 -16.22 12.48 -1.27
N ALA A 39 -16.18 13.55 -0.50
CA ALA A 39 -16.40 13.50 0.95
C ALA A 39 -17.82 13.07 1.35
N GLU A 40 -18.77 13.09 0.40
CA GLU A 40 -20.09 12.47 0.60
C GLU A 40 -19.99 10.98 0.95
N LEU A 41 -19.00 10.27 0.40
CA LEU A 41 -18.77 8.85 0.67
C LEU A 41 -18.47 8.56 2.15
N TRP A 42 -18.03 9.54 2.92
CA TRP A 42 -17.78 9.40 4.37
C TRP A 42 -18.45 10.51 5.19
N ARG A 43 -19.58 11.05 4.72
CA ARG A 43 -20.35 12.07 5.46
C ARG A 43 -20.90 11.52 6.79
N HIS A 44 -21.46 10.32 6.74
CA HIS A 44 -22.11 9.67 7.89
C HIS A 44 -21.15 8.76 8.68
N PRO A 45 -21.34 8.58 9.99
CA PRO A 45 -20.43 7.78 10.83
C PRO A 45 -20.24 6.34 10.35
N LEU A 46 -21.33 5.66 9.95
CA LEU A 46 -21.25 4.32 9.40
C LEU A 46 -20.38 4.29 8.14
N HIS A 47 -20.64 5.17 7.18
CA HIS A 47 -19.86 5.23 5.94
C HIS A 47 -18.40 5.60 6.20
N THR A 48 -18.12 6.46 7.20
CA THR A 48 -16.74 6.79 7.59
C THR A 48 -15.99 5.55 8.07
N ARG A 49 -16.64 4.69 8.84
CA ARG A 49 -16.07 3.41 9.28
C ARG A 49 -15.80 2.48 8.09
N GLU A 50 -16.74 2.39 7.17
CA GLU A 50 -16.63 1.54 5.98
C GLU A 50 -15.52 2.03 5.02
N VAL A 51 -15.54 3.30 4.64
CA VAL A 51 -14.52 3.93 3.80
C VAL A 51 -13.15 3.89 4.48
N GLY A 52 -13.08 4.19 5.77
CA GLY A 52 -11.83 4.10 6.53
C GLY A 52 -11.24 2.68 6.52
N SER A 53 -12.10 1.66 6.62
CA SER A 53 -11.71 0.26 6.49
C SER A 53 -11.15 -0.04 5.10
N GLN A 54 -11.88 0.32 4.04
CA GLN A 54 -11.47 0.06 2.66
C GLN A 54 -10.16 0.77 2.31
N LEU A 55 -10.07 2.06 2.67
CA LEU A 55 -8.89 2.87 2.43
C LEU A 55 -7.66 2.28 3.12
N SER A 56 -7.83 1.73 4.33
CA SER A 56 -6.75 1.03 5.04
C SER A 56 -6.20 -0.15 4.26
N ASN A 57 -7.05 -0.88 3.54
CA ASN A 57 -6.68 -2.06 2.77
C ASN A 57 -5.99 -1.67 1.46
N VAL A 58 -6.54 -0.66 0.77
CA VAL A 58 -5.91 -0.09 -0.43
C VAL A 58 -4.51 0.45 -0.11
N LEU A 59 -4.36 1.20 1.00
CA LEU A 59 -3.05 1.70 1.43
C LEU A 59 -2.09 0.55 1.78
N ARG A 60 -2.55 -0.53 2.42
CA ARG A 60 -1.71 -1.72 2.65
C ARG A 60 -1.21 -2.33 1.34
N CYS A 61 -2.09 -2.46 0.35
CA CYS A 61 -1.73 -3.01 -0.96
C CYS A 61 -0.66 -2.15 -1.63
N LEU A 62 -0.92 -0.85 -1.79
CA LEU A 62 0.03 0.10 -2.39
C LEU A 62 1.38 0.13 -1.66
N TYR A 63 1.36 0.00 -0.33
CA TYR A 63 2.57 -0.02 0.47
C TYR A 63 3.41 -1.27 0.21
N LEU A 64 2.78 -2.44 0.20
CA LEU A 64 3.45 -3.71 -0.10
C LEU A 64 4.02 -3.71 -1.53
N GLU A 65 3.23 -3.23 -2.49
CA GLU A 65 3.67 -3.09 -3.89
C GLU A 65 4.88 -2.15 -4.03
N ALA A 66 4.87 -1.02 -3.33
CA ALA A 66 6.00 -0.09 -3.30
C ALA A 66 7.27 -0.78 -2.78
N TRP A 67 7.14 -1.70 -1.82
CA TRP A 67 8.22 -2.49 -1.23
C TRP A 67 8.54 -3.79 -1.98
N GLY A 68 8.09 -3.95 -3.23
CA GLY A 68 8.51 -5.07 -4.08
C GLY A 68 7.74 -6.36 -3.86
N TYR A 69 6.50 -6.26 -3.38
CA TYR A 69 5.57 -7.38 -3.31
C TYR A 69 4.61 -7.37 -4.48
N GLN A 70 4.37 -8.55 -5.05
CA GLN A 70 3.17 -8.80 -5.81
C GLN A 70 2.01 -9.02 -4.84
N VAL A 71 0.93 -8.26 -5.00
CA VAL A 71 -0.24 -8.31 -4.12
C VAL A 71 -1.45 -8.84 -4.86
N THR A 72 -2.19 -9.72 -4.21
CA THR A 72 -3.51 -10.21 -4.64
C THR A 72 -4.49 -9.96 -3.49
N VAL A 73 -5.65 -9.40 -3.80
CA VAL A 73 -6.76 -9.25 -2.85
C VAL A 73 -7.86 -10.21 -3.27
N THR A 74 -8.29 -11.06 -2.35
CA THR A 74 -9.34 -12.07 -2.58
C THR A 74 -10.29 -12.11 -1.39
N GLU A 75 -11.35 -12.90 -1.50
CA GLU A 75 -12.27 -13.17 -0.39
C GLU A 75 -11.85 -14.42 0.40
N LEU A 76 -12.02 -14.40 1.72
CA LEU A 76 -11.92 -15.51 2.65
C LEU A 76 -13.34 -16.10 2.89
N VAL A 77 -13.86 -16.91 1.97
CA VAL A 77 -15.23 -17.50 2.09
C VAL A 77 -15.25 -18.65 3.14
N GLY A 78 -16.30 -18.82 3.97
CA GLY A 78 -17.60 -19.41 3.60
C GLY A 78 -18.87 -18.62 3.99
N TRP A 79 -20.04 -19.19 3.62
CA TRP A 79 -21.38 -18.58 3.46
C TRP A 79 -22.13 -18.22 4.76
N GLU A 80 -21.46 -17.60 5.74
CA GLU A 80 -22.10 -17.30 7.03
C GLU A 80 -21.70 -15.95 7.66
N HIS A 81 -22.02 -14.84 6.96
CA HIS A 81 -22.17 -13.49 7.54
C HIS A 81 -20.90 -12.62 7.72
N SER A 82 -20.44 -11.93 6.67
CA SER A 82 -20.05 -10.49 6.75
C SER A 82 -19.53 -9.94 5.43
N MET A 83 -19.86 -8.68 5.13
CA MET A 83 -19.40 -7.91 3.94
C MET A 83 -17.88 -7.58 3.93
N LYS A 84 -17.05 -8.25 4.74
CA LYS A 84 -15.63 -7.88 4.95
C LYS A 84 -14.70 -9.06 5.16
N ASN A 85 -14.79 -10.04 4.26
CA ASN A 85 -13.84 -11.14 4.22
C ASN A 85 -12.72 -10.87 3.21
N GLU A 86 -12.22 -9.64 3.10
CA GLU A 86 -11.04 -9.41 2.26
C GLU A 86 -9.83 -10.17 2.85
N LEU A 87 -8.96 -10.65 1.97
CA LEU A 87 -7.71 -11.33 2.30
C LEU A 87 -6.64 -10.77 1.36
N ILE A 88 -5.58 -10.20 1.93
CA ILE A 88 -4.46 -9.65 1.17
C ILE A 88 -3.33 -10.65 1.19
N ILE A 89 -2.99 -11.21 0.03
CA ILE A 89 -1.88 -12.12 -0.16
C ILE A 89 -0.76 -11.33 -0.84
N ALA A 90 0.43 -11.33 -0.24
CA ALA A 90 1.59 -10.63 -0.77
C ALA A 90 2.77 -11.57 -0.91
N ARG A 91 3.36 -11.65 -2.10
CA ARG A 91 4.55 -12.45 -2.41
C ARG A 91 5.70 -11.53 -2.76
N HIS A 92 6.83 -11.68 -2.08
CA HIS A 92 8.01 -10.87 -2.36
C HIS A 92 8.58 -11.25 -3.74
N THR A 93 8.70 -10.26 -4.62
CA THR A 93 9.33 -10.41 -5.94
C THR A 93 10.60 -9.58 -6.07
N GLY A 94 10.84 -8.65 -5.12
CA GLY A 94 11.93 -7.68 -5.16
C GLY A 94 11.72 -6.54 -6.17
N GLN A 95 10.66 -6.60 -6.99
CA GLN A 95 10.38 -5.62 -8.04
C GLN A 95 9.57 -4.45 -7.48
N MET A 96 10.26 -3.46 -6.94
CA MET A 96 9.66 -2.29 -6.30
C MET A 96 8.85 -1.45 -7.30
N ARG A 97 7.58 -1.18 -6.98
CA ARG A 97 6.70 -0.40 -7.86
C ARG A 97 6.71 1.08 -7.46
N ARG A 98 7.51 1.89 -8.17
CA ARG A 98 7.53 3.35 -8.01
C ARG A 98 6.14 3.98 -8.20
N SER A 99 5.36 3.48 -9.15
CA SER A 99 3.98 3.93 -9.38
C SER A 99 3.11 3.74 -8.13
N ALA A 100 3.19 2.61 -7.43
CA ALA A 100 2.41 2.37 -6.22
C ALA A 100 2.74 3.38 -5.11
N ALA A 101 4.01 3.72 -4.93
CA ALA A 101 4.42 4.77 -3.98
C ALA A 101 3.87 6.15 -4.35
N MET A 102 3.86 6.51 -5.64
CA MET A 102 3.28 7.77 -6.11
C MET A 102 1.76 7.81 -5.92
N ARG A 103 1.06 6.73 -6.31
CA ARG A 103 -0.40 6.60 -6.13
C ARG A 103 -0.81 6.66 -4.67
N MET A 104 -0.02 6.07 -3.76
CA MET A 104 -0.25 6.22 -2.32
C MET A 104 -0.17 7.68 -1.87
N ARG A 105 0.86 8.42 -2.31
CA ARG A 105 1.01 9.85 -1.96
C ARG A 105 -0.17 10.67 -2.48
N GLU A 106 -0.54 10.49 -3.73
CA GLU A 106 -1.71 11.16 -4.35
C GLU A 106 -3.01 10.85 -3.61
N LEU A 107 -3.22 9.57 -3.26
CA LEU A 107 -4.40 9.14 -2.53
C LEU A 107 -4.46 9.76 -1.13
N LEU A 108 -3.36 9.71 -0.38
CA LEU A 108 -3.30 10.35 0.94
C LEU A 108 -3.57 11.86 0.86
N ALA A 109 -3.06 12.54 -0.17
CA ALA A 109 -3.33 13.96 -0.38
C ALA A 109 -4.81 14.26 -0.65
N GLN A 110 -5.45 13.45 -1.50
CA GLN A 110 -6.88 13.59 -1.80
C GLN A 110 -7.76 13.44 -0.54
N PHE A 111 -7.36 12.56 0.39
CA PHE A 111 -8.06 12.34 1.65
C PHE A 111 -7.60 13.25 2.82
N GLY A 112 -6.54 14.05 2.64
CA GLY A 112 -6.01 14.91 3.71
C GLY A 112 -5.30 14.12 4.82
N LEU A 113 -4.62 13.03 4.45
CA LEU A 113 -4.00 12.06 5.34
C LEU A 113 -2.47 11.97 5.16
N GLU A 114 -1.84 13.03 4.65
CA GLU A 114 -0.42 13.08 4.30
C GLU A 114 0.50 12.81 5.50
N SER A 115 0.05 13.14 6.73
CA SER A 115 0.77 12.86 7.97
C SER A 115 1.08 11.36 8.16
N LEU A 116 0.28 10.47 7.56
CA LEU A 116 0.52 9.03 7.61
C LEU A 116 1.83 8.60 6.92
N LEU A 117 2.37 9.40 6.00
CA LEU A 117 3.66 9.14 5.36
C LEU A 117 4.84 9.26 6.33
N GLN A 118 4.71 10.09 7.36
CA GLN A 118 5.78 10.33 8.33
C GLN A 118 5.82 9.25 9.42
N GLY A 119 4.64 8.78 9.86
CA GLY A 119 4.53 7.85 11.00
C GLY A 119 4.28 6.39 10.64
N ARG A 120 3.50 6.10 9.59
CA ARG A 120 2.95 4.75 9.34
C ARG A 120 3.43 4.12 8.03
N TYR A 121 3.48 4.90 6.95
CA TYR A 121 3.82 4.43 5.61
C TYR A 121 5.13 5.06 5.11
N ARG A 122 6.26 4.59 5.66
CA ARG A 122 7.59 5.00 5.19
C ARG A 122 7.87 4.37 3.82
N LEU A 123 7.66 5.14 2.77
CA LEU A 123 7.88 4.69 1.40
C LEU A 123 9.38 4.55 1.08
N PRO A 124 9.77 3.65 0.17
CA PRO A 124 11.15 3.52 -0.24
C PRO A 124 11.64 4.80 -0.92
N ALA A 125 12.94 5.08 -0.75
CA ALA A 125 13.60 6.19 -1.43
C ALA A 125 13.49 6.00 -2.96
N GLN A 126 13.29 7.10 -3.68
CA GLN A 126 13.32 7.05 -5.14
C GLN A 126 14.78 6.92 -5.58
N GLU A 127 15.25 5.69 -5.76
CA GLU A 127 16.50 5.45 -6.48
C GLU A 127 16.31 5.94 -7.93
N PRO A 128 17.15 6.87 -8.42
CA PRO A 128 17.07 7.34 -9.79
C PRO A 128 17.25 6.17 -10.75
N SER A 129 16.33 6.07 -11.72
CA SER A 129 16.18 4.95 -12.66
C SER A 129 17.44 4.60 -13.47
N HIS A 130 18.49 5.42 -13.42
CA HIS A 130 19.69 5.30 -14.24
C HIS A 130 20.78 4.37 -13.69
N MET A 131 20.68 3.88 -12.45
CA MET A 131 21.78 3.16 -11.79
C MET A 131 21.61 1.63 -11.75
N LEU A 132 20.44 1.07 -12.12
CA LEU A 132 20.21 -0.38 -12.13
C LEU A 132 20.60 -1.09 -13.46
N ALA A 133 21.09 -0.36 -14.47
CA ALA A 133 21.37 -0.94 -15.79
C ALA A 133 22.82 -1.44 -16.00
N SER A 134 23.75 -1.25 -15.05
CA SER A 134 25.18 -1.53 -15.29
C SER A 134 25.78 -2.72 -14.52
N ALA A 135 25.01 -3.45 -13.70
CA ALA A 135 25.55 -4.53 -12.87
C ALA A 135 25.54 -5.94 -13.53
N GLY A 136 25.57 -6.02 -14.87
CA GLY A 136 25.37 -7.29 -15.59
C GLY A 136 26.16 -7.43 -16.88
N ALA A 137 27.47 -7.17 -16.88
CA ALA A 137 28.36 -7.64 -17.95
C ALA A 137 29.84 -7.58 -17.53
N THR A 138 30.30 -8.52 -16.71
CA THR A 138 31.72 -8.94 -16.74
C THR A 138 31.76 -10.38 -17.20
N GLY A 139 31.63 -10.55 -18.51
CA GLY A 139 31.88 -11.80 -19.21
C GLY A 139 33.38 -12.10 -19.19
N SER A 140 33.70 -13.26 -18.64
CA SER A 140 34.98 -13.95 -18.75
C SER A 140 35.46 -13.98 -20.20
N THR A 141 36.69 -13.52 -20.45
CA THR A 141 37.48 -13.93 -21.61
C THR A 141 38.87 -14.31 -21.10
N ILE A 142 39.05 -15.62 -20.92
CA ILE A 142 40.35 -16.29 -20.90
C ILE A 142 40.80 -16.39 -22.36
N PRO A 143 42.01 -15.94 -22.74
CA PRO A 143 42.67 -16.50 -23.91
C PRO A 143 43.60 -17.64 -23.48
N MET A 144 43.39 -18.78 -24.12
CA MET A 144 44.22 -19.98 -24.11
C MET A 144 45.21 -19.87 -25.28
N ASP A 145 46.50 -19.88 -24.93
CA ASP A 145 47.73 -20.26 -25.64
C ASP A 145 47.98 -19.93 -27.13
N ALA A 146 49.16 -19.32 -27.37
CA ALA A 146 50.17 -19.76 -28.35
C ALA A 146 51.55 -19.20 -27.97
#